data_AF-A0A9P7XGK7-F1
#
_entry.id   AF-A0A9P7XGK7-F1
#
_cell.length_a   1.000
_cell.length_b   1.000
_cell.length_c   1.000
_cell.angle_alpha   90.00
_cell.angle_beta   90.00
_cell.angle_gamma   90.00
#
_symmetry.space_group_name_H-M   'P 1'
#
loop_
_entity.id
_entity.type
_entity.pdbx_description
1 polymer ?
#
loop_
_entity_poly.entity_id
_entity_poly.type
_entity_poly.pdbx_seq_one_letter_code
_entity_poly.pdbx_strand_id
1 'polypeptide(L)'
;MGRMHSSGKGISSSALPYKRSPPSWLKTSPEDVCDSIFKLAKKGMTPSQIGVILRDSQGIAQVKSVTGNKILRILKSNGLAPEIPEDLYHLIKKAVAVRKHLERNRKDCDGKFRLILIESRIHRLARYYKTAGQLPPTWK
;
A
#
# COMPACT_ATOMS: atom_id res chain seq x y z
N MET A 1 3.72 -21.80 -3.41
CA MET A 1 2.78 -20.67 -3.26
C MET A 1 2.42 -20.15 -4.66
N GLY A 2 1.13 -20.04 -4.98
CA GLY A 2 0.67 -19.56 -6.30
C GLY A 2 0.29 -18.08 -6.29
N ARG A 3 0.20 -17.46 -7.46
CA ARG A 3 -0.40 -16.13 -7.61
C ARG A 3 -1.92 -16.25 -7.64
N MET A 4 -2.63 -15.22 -7.17
CA MET A 4 -4.08 -15.26 -7.00
C MET A 4 -4.86 -15.49 -8.30
N HIS A 5 -4.51 -14.76 -9.36
CA HIS A 5 -5.16 -14.83 -10.68
C HIS A 5 -4.15 -15.12 -11.79
N SER A 6 -3.06 -15.84 -11.49
CA SER A 6 -2.12 -16.32 -12.51
C SER A 6 -1.45 -17.62 -12.07
N SER A 7 -0.96 -18.40 -13.03
CA SER A 7 -0.31 -19.70 -12.81
C SER A 7 1.13 -19.59 -12.28
N GLY A 8 1.66 -18.37 -12.12
CA GLY A 8 3.03 -18.14 -11.66
C GLY A 8 3.27 -18.63 -10.22
N LYS A 9 4.48 -19.14 -9.97
CA LYS A 9 4.92 -19.69 -8.67
C LYS A 9 6.11 -18.96 -8.04
N GLY A 10 6.42 -17.74 -8.49
CA GLY A 10 7.57 -16.98 -7.99
C GLY A 10 7.46 -16.63 -6.50
N ILE A 11 8.59 -16.74 -5.79
CA ILE A 11 8.71 -16.64 -4.32
C ILE A 11 9.49 -15.40 -3.84
N SER A 12 9.72 -14.42 -4.71
CA SER A 12 10.46 -13.20 -4.35
C SER A 12 9.70 -12.37 -3.32
N SER A 13 10.34 -12.12 -2.18
CA SER A 13 9.84 -11.28 -1.09
C SER A 13 11.00 -10.74 -0.25
N SER A 14 10.79 -9.61 0.43
CA SER A 14 11.78 -9.10 1.39
C SER A 14 11.92 -10.04 2.59
N ALA A 15 13.15 -10.40 2.94
CA ALA A 15 13.47 -11.15 4.15
C ALA A 15 13.83 -10.18 5.27
N LEU A 16 12.96 -10.03 6.27
CA LEU A 16 13.22 -9.15 7.40
C LEU A 16 14.28 -9.77 8.32
N PRO A 17 15.20 -8.96 8.90
CA PRO A 17 16.16 -9.46 9.87
C PRO A 17 15.44 -9.96 11.13
N TYR A 18 16.06 -10.95 11.79
CA TYR A 18 15.57 -11.49 13.05
C TYR A 18 15.57 -10.42 14.15
N LYS A 19 16.68 -9.69 14.29
CA LYS A 19 16.84 -8.60 15.25
C LYS A 19 15.86 -7.46 14.93
N ARG A 20 15.00 -7.12 15.90
CA ARG A 20 13.96 -6.08 15.76
C ARG A 20 14.34 -4.73 16.35
N SER A 21 15.41 -4.65 17.13
CA SER A 21 15.91 -3.39 17.68
C SER A 21 16.56 -2.54 16.58
N PRO A 22 16.51 -1.19 16.67
CA PRO A 22 17.21 -0.34 15.74
C PRO A 22 18.73 -0.53 15.83
N PRO A 23 19.49 -0.28 14.75
CA PRO A 23 20.94 -0.28 14.78
C PRO A 23 21.50 0.83 15.69
N SER A 24 22.65 0.62 16.31
CA SER A 24 23.27 1.57 17.26
C SER A 24 23.75 2.88 16.63
N TRP A 25 24.01 2.87 15.32
CA TRP A 25 24.41 4.05 14.55
C TRP A 25 23.23 4.97 14.19
N LEU A 26 21.99 4.48 14.28
CA LEU A 26 20.81 5.30 14.02
C LEU A 26 20.56 6.19 15.24
N LYS A 27 20.88 7.49 15.12
CA LYS A 27 20.70 8.50 16.19
C LYS A 27 19.37 9.25 16.11
N THR A 28 18.52 8.90 15.16
CA THR A 28 17.23 9.54 14.94
C THR A 28 16.26 9.21 16.07
N SER A 29 15.62 10.23 16.66
CA SER A 29 14.60 10.01 17.68
C SER A 29 13.30 9.49 17.06
N PRO A 30 12.44 8.77 17.81
CA PRO A 30 11.12 8.36 17.32
C PRO A 30 10.24 9.54 16.87
N GLU A 31 10.39 10.69 17.51
CA GLU A 31 9.65 11.92 17.21
C GLU A 31 10.05 12.48 15.84
N ASP A 32 11.35 12.54 15.54
CA ASP A 32 11.86 12.99 14.23
C ASP A 32 11.36 12.11 13.07
N VAL A 33 11.22 10.80 13.33
CA VAL A 33 10.67 9.86 12.34
C VAL A 33 9.19 10.13 12.10
N CYS A 34 8.41 10.36 13.15
CA CYS A 34 7.01 10.73 13.02
C CYS A 34 6.84 12.05 12.24
N ASP A 35 7.65 13.06 12.54
CA ASP A 35 7.63 14.34 11.84
C ASP A 35 7.99 14.20 10.36
N SER A 36 8.99 13.37 10.05
CA SER A 36 9.36 13.05 8.67
C SER A 36 8.19 12.36 7.94
N ILE A 37 7.50 11.43 8.59
CA ILE A 37 6.31 10.77 8.04
C ILE A 37 5.19 11.79 7.76
N PHE A 38 4.91 12.70 8.70
CA PHE A 38 3.87 13.72 8.51
C PHE A 38 4.21 14.68 7.38
N LYS A 39 5.46 15.12 7.27
CA LYS A 39 5.94 15.97 6.17
C LYS A 39 5.76 15.28 4.82
N LEU A 40 6.11 14.00 4.71
CA LEU A 40 5.95 13.25 3.46
C LEU A 40 4.48 12.96 3.13
N ALA A 41 3.65 12.68 4.14
CA ALA A 41 2.22 12.47 3.95
C ALA A 41 1.51 13.74 3.47
N LYS A 42 1.86 14.91 4.02
CA LYS A 42 1.35 16.21 3.55
C LYS A 42 1.75 16.53 2.10
N LYS A 43 2.85 15.96 1.59
CA LYS A 43 3.24 16.02 0.18
C LYS A 43 2.41 15.08 -0.72
N GLY A 44 1.50 14.28 -0.15
CA GLY A 44 0.68 13.33 -0.88
C GLY A 44 1.34 11.98 -1.16
N MET A 45 2.45 11.66 -0.49
CA MET A 45 3.12 10.36 -0.64
C MET A 45 2.32 9.24 0.04
N THR A 46 2.30 8.06 -0.57
CA THR A 46 1.61 6.90 0.02
C THR A 46 2.43 6.25 1.14
N PRO A 47 1.80 5.53 2.10
CA PRO A 47 2.53 4.86 3.17
C PRO A 47 3.66 3.94 2.66
N SER A 48 3.43 3.25 1.53
CA SER A 48 4.45 2.40 0.90
C SER A 48 5.64 3.22 0.37
N GLN A 49 5.39 4.36 -0.29
CA GLN A 49 6.43 5.26 -0.77
C GLN A 49 7.20 5.92 0.38
N ILE A 50 6.50 6.34 1.44
CA ILE A 50 7.11 6.89 2.65
C ILE A 50 8.11 5.88 3.22
N GLY A 51 7.72 4.61 3.39
CA GLY A 51 8.63 3.58 3.88
C GLY A 51 9.87 3.38 3.02
N VAL A 52 9.75 3.51 1.69
CA VAL A 52 10.88 3.43 0.76
C VAL A 52 11.82 4.62 0.93
N ILE A 53 11.29 5.85 0.99
CA ILE A 53 12.10 7.06 1.16
C ILE A 53 12.85 7.06 2.51
N LEU A 54 12.17 6.65 3.59
CA LEU A 54 12.78 6.54 4.92
C LEU A 54 13.93 5.52 4.92
N ARG A 55 13.76 4.40 4.20
CA ARG A 55 14.79 3.37 4.07
C ARG A 55 15.97 3.84 3.23
N ASP A 56 15.71 4.41 2.06
CA ASP A 56 16.73 4.67 1.05
C ASP A 56 17.49 5.98 1.30
N SER A 57 16.82 7.02 1.81
CA SER A 57 17.43 8.34 2.05
C SER A 57 17.83 8.59 3.50
N GLN A 58 17.08 8.09 4.48
CA GLN A 58 17.32 8.35 5.90
C GLN A 58 17.95 7.16 6.65
N GLY A 59 18.12 6.00 5.98
CA GLY A 59 18.68 4.80 6.60
C GLY A 59 17.76 4.10 7.60
N ILE A 60 16.48 4.47 7.67
CA ILE A 60 15.50 3.88 8.60
C ILE A 60 14.93 2.61 7.96
N ALA A 61 15.53 1.46 8.27
CA ALA A 61 15.14 0.19 7.66
C ALA A 61 13.69 -0.23 7.97
N GLN A 62 13.24 -0.04 9.21
CA GLN A 62 11.89 -0.38 9.66
C GLN A 62 11.37 0.66 10.65
N VAL A 63 10.32 1.39 10.26
CA VAL A 63 9.67 2.41 11.12
C VAL A 63 9.17 1.79 12.43
N LYS A 64 8.65 0.56 12.38
CA LYS A 64 8.15 -0.16 13.57
C LYS A 64 9.26 -0.40 14.61
N SER A 65 10.50 -0.62 14.18
CA SER A 65 11.62 -0.85 15.08
C SER A 65 12.04 0.40 15.85
N VAL A 66 11.82 1.59 15.29
CA VAL A 66 12.19 2.86 15.91
C VAL A 66 11.03 3.42 16.73
N THR A 67 9.83 3.46 16.15
CA THR A 67 8.65 4.15 16.72
C THR A 67 7.68 3.23 17.45
N GLY A 68 7.86 1.90 17.36
CA GLY A 68 6.94 0.90 17.90
C GLY A 68 5.66 0.68 17.07
N ASN A 69 5.28 1.64 16.22
CA ASN A 69 4.05 1.61 15.42
C ASN A 69 4.33 1.51 13.91
N LYS A 70 3.33 1.06 13.14
CA LYS A 70 3.38 1.06 11.66
C LYS A 70 3.02 2.44 11.12
N ILE A 71 3.53 2.78 9.93
CA ILE A 71 3.27 4.06 9.24
C ILE A 71 1.77 4.38 9.19
N LEU A 72 0.93 3.43 8.77
CA LEU A 72 -0.51 3.66 8.66
C LEU A 72 -1.18 3.95 10.01
N ARG A 73 -0.66 3.41 11.13
CA ARG A 73 -1.16 3.73 12.47
C ARG A 73 -0.76 5.14 12.90
N ILE A 74 0.48 5.53 12.61
CA ILE A 74 0.99 6.88 12.88
C ILE A 74 0.15 7.93 12.12
N LEU A 75 -0.17 7.66 10.85
CA LEU A 75 -1.02 8.53 10.04
C LEU A 75 -2.46 8.61 10.56
N LYS A 76 -3.05 7.49 11.00
CA LYS A 76 -4.39 7.46 11.60
C LYS A 76 -4.46 8.29 12.89
N SER A 77 -3.46 8.17 13.76
CA SER A 77 -3.41 8.93 15.01
C SER A 77 -3.36 10.45 14.79
N ASN A 78 -2.86 10.91 13.64
CA ASN A 78 -2.76 12.33 13.30
C ASN A 78 -3.87 12.80 12.32
N GLY A 79 -4.84 11.94 11.98
CA GLY A 79 -5.91 12.27 11.04
C GLY A 79 -5.44 12.45 9.58
N LEU A 80 -4.22 12.03 9.24
CA LEU A 80 -3.63 12.11 7.89
C LEU A 80 -3.76 10.80 7.10
N ALA A 81 -4.60 9.87 7.57
CA ALA A 81 -4.82 8.61 6.89
C ALA A 81 -5.69 8.81 5.64
N PRO A 82 -5.39 8.13 4.53
CA PRO A 82 -6.26 8.17 3.36
C PRO A 82 -7.60 7.52 3.68
N GLU A 83 -8.69 8.07 3.14
CA GLU A 83 -10.05 7.54 3.28
C GLU A 83 -10.17 6.13 2.70
N ILE A 84 -9.54 5.91 1.54
CA ILE A 84 -9.51 4.62 0.87
C ILE A 84 -8.14 3.98 1.11
N PRO A 85 -8.10 2.69 1.51
CA PRO A 85 -6.84 1.94 1.61
C PRO A 85 -6.01 1.99 0.31
N GLU A 86 -4.68 2.12 0.47
CA GLU A 86 -3.73 2.30 -0.64
C GLU A 86 -3.82 1.19 -1.70
N ASP A 87 -3.96 -0.06 -1.25
CA ASP A 87 -4.07 -1.25 -2.10
C ASP A 87 -5.32 -1.22 -2.97
N LEU A 88 -6.46 -0.86 -2.38
CA LEU A 88 -7.73 -0.71 -3.07
C LEU A 88 -7.68 0.45 -4.08
N TYR A 89 -7.14 1.60 -3.67
CA TYR A 89 -6.96 2.77 -4.54
C TYR A 89 -6.14 2.43 -5.79
N HIS A 90 -5.01 1.74 -5.65
CA HIS A 90 -4.17 1.39 -6.79
C HIS A 90 -4.80 0.35 -7.72
N LEU A 91 -5.63 -0.56 -7.22
CA LEU A 91 -6.41 -1.46 -8.07
C LEU A 91 -7.47 -0.69 -8.86
N ILE A 92 -8.20 0.23 -8.22
CA ILE A 92 -9.18 1.08 -8.88
C ILE A 92 -8.51 1.94 -9.95
N LYS A 93 -7.40 2.61 -9.63
CA LYS A 93 -6.61 3.39 -10.59
C LYS A 93 -6.22 2.56 -11.81
N LYS A 94 -5.81 1.31 -11.60
CA LYS A 94 -5.49 0.37 -12.69
C LYS A 94 -6.72 -0.01 -13.51
N ALA A 95 -7.85 -0.30 -12.87
CA ALA A 95 -9.10 -0.64 -13.56
C ALA A 95 -9.59 0.51 -14.44
N VAL A 96 -9.55 1.75 -13.94
CA VAL A 96 -9.92 2.96 -14.69
C VAL A 96 -9.02 3.14 -15.92
N ALA A 97 -7.70 2.94 -15.76
CA ALA A 97 -6.76 3.04 -16.87
C ALA A 97 -7.04 1.99 -17.96
N VAL A 98 -7.29 0.74 -17.57
CA VAL A 98 -7.63 -0.35 -18.51
C VAL A 98 -8.97 -0.09 -19.19
N ARG A 99 -9.98 0.41 -18.46
CA ARG A 99 -11.29 0.76 -19.03
C ARG A 99 -11.17 1.86 -20.09
N LYS A 100 -10.43 2.92 -19.80
CA LYS A 100 -10.14 4.00 -20.76
C LYS A 100 -9.40 3.51 -22.01
N HIS A 101 -8.49 2.55 -21.86
CA HIS A 101 -7.83 1.90 -23.00
C HIS A 101 -8.82 1.10 -23.86
N LEU A 102 -9.71 0.32 -23.24
CA LEU A 102 -10.70 -0.51 -23.93
C LEU A 102 -11.80 0.29 -24.64
N GLU A 103 -12.12 1.49 -24.17
CA GLU A 103 -13.06 2.40 -24.86
C GLU A 103 -12.62 2.70 -26.29
N ARG A 104 -11.31 2.89 -26.50
CA ARG A 104 -10.69 3.10 -27.81
C ARG A 104 -10.43 1.78 -28.53
N ASN A 105 -9.97 0.76 -27.79
CA ASN A 105 -9.55 -0.53 -28.31
C ASN A 105 -10.58 -1.63 -28.04
N ARG A 106 -11.78 -1.52 -28.62
CA ARG A 106 -12.92 -2.42 -28.32
C ARG A 106 -12.68 -3.89 -28.66
N LYS A 107 -11.73 -4.18 -29.56
CA LYS A 107 -11.36 -5.54 -30.00
C LYS A 107 -10.31 -6.22 -29.11
N ASP A 108 -9.76 -5.52 -28.12
CA ASP A 108 -8.76 -6.07 -27.22
C ASP A 108 -9.39 -7.03 -26.19
N CYS A 109 -9.38 -8.32 -26.51
CA CYS A 109 -9.93 -9.38 -25.68
C CYS A 109 -9.07 -9.68 -24.44
N ASP A 110 -7.74 -9.55 -24.53
CA ASP A 110 -6.84 -9.77 -23.38
C ASP A 110 -7.00 -8.63 -22.36
N GLY A 111 -7.10 -7.39 -22.83
CA GLY A 111 -7.41 -6.24 -21.97
C GLY A 111 -8.72 -6.41 -21.22
N LYS A 112 -9.77 -6.91 -21.88
CA LYS A 112 -11.06 -7.25 -21.24
C LYS A 112 -10.90 -8.33 -20.18
N PHE A 113 -10.21 -9.43 -20.50
CA PHE A 113 -9.96 -10.50 -19.54
C PHE A 113 -9.19 -9.99 -18.31
N ARG A 114 -8.14 -9.19 -18.51
CA ARG A 114 -7.36 -8.60 -17.42
C ARG A 114 -8.19 -7.63 -16.57
N LEU A 115 -9.09 -6.86 -17.18
CA LEU A 115 -10.01 -5.99 -16.45
C LEU A 115 -10.90 -6.80 -15.49
N ILE A 116 -11.50 -7.91 -15.96
CA ILE A 116 -12.30 -8.81 -15.13
C ILE A 116 -11.50 -9.31 -13.91
N LEU A 117 -10.24 -9.67 -14.10
CA LEU A 117 -9.35 -10.10 -13.01
C LEU A 117 -8.99 -8.98 -12.02
N ILE A 118 -8.92 -7.72 -12.47
CA ILE A 118 -8.68 -6.56 -11.62
C ILE A 118 -9.94 -6.25 -10.81
N GLU A 119 -11.10 -6.17 -11.46
CA GLU A 119 -12.40 -5.90 -10.81
C GLU A 119 -12.74 -6.97 -9.77
N SER A 120 -12.46 -8.25 -10.09
CA SER A 120 -12.61 -9.36 -9.14
C SER A 120 -11.74 -9.17 -7.88
N ARG A 121 -10.53 -8.61 -8.01
CA ARG A 121 -9.67 -8.30 -6.84
C ARG A 121 -10.19 -7.10 -6.06
N ILE A 122 -10.70 -6.08 -6.74
CA ILE A 122 -11.34 -4.90 -6.10
C ILE A 122 -12.50 -5.36 -5.23
N HIS A 123 -13.43 -6.16 -5.78
CA HIS A 123 -14.59 -6.66 -5.02
C HIS A 123 -14.18 -7.52 -3.81
N ARG A 124 -13.13 -8.34 -3.94
CA ARG A 124 -12.60 -9.13 -2.82
C ARG A 124 -12.02 -8.25 -1.71
N LEU A 125 -11.20 -7.24 -2.05
CA LEU A 125 -10.65 -6.31 -1.07
C LEU A 125 -11.73 -5.44 -0.44
N ALA A 126 -12.66 -4.93 -1.24
CA ALA A 126 -13.80 -4.16 -0.76
C ALA A 126 -14.62 -4.95 0.26
N ARG A 127 -14.89 -6.25 -0.01
CA ARG A 127 -15.56 -7.14 0.95
C ARG A 127 -14.79 -7.23 2.26
N TYR A 128 -13.47 -7.46 2.20
CA TYR A 128 -12.62 -7.53 3.38
C TYR A 128 -12.66 -6.24 4.22
N TYR A 129 -12.51 -5.08 3.56
CA TYR A 129 -12.48 -3.80 4.27
C TYR A 129 -13.84 -3.38 4.82
N LYS A 130 -14.95 -3.80 4.19
CA LYS A 130 -16.30 -3.67 4.76
C LYS A 130 -16.44 -4.50 6.03
N THR A 131 -16.05 -5.78 6.00
CA THR A 131 -16.09 -6.64 7.20
C THR A 131 -15.15 -6.16 8.31
N ALA A 132 -14.03 -5.53 7.97
CA ALA A 132 -13.09 -4.98 8.92
C ALA A 132 -13.47 -3.58 9.46
N GLY A 133 -14.61 -3.01 9.03
CA GLY A 133 -15.07 -1.68 9.46
C GLY A 133 -14.21 -0.51 8.95
N GLN A 134 -13.39 -0.72 7.94
CA GLN A 134 -12.53 0.32 7.35
C GLN A 134 -13.17 1.02 6.15
N LEU A 135 -14.23 0.42 5.56
CA LEU A 135 -15.04 1.04 4.52
C LEU A 135 -16.51 1.08 4.96
N PRO A 136 -17.28 2.08 4.51
CA PRO A 136 -18.73 2.10 4.70
C PRO A 136 -19.39 0.86 4.09
N PRO A 137 -20.44 0.29 4.73
CA PRO A 137 -21.18 -0.85 4.16
C PRO A 137 -21.74 -0.58 2.76
N THR A 138 -22.09 0.68 2.50
CA THR A 138 -22.66 1.19 1.23
C THR A 138 -21.63 1.39 0.12
N TRP A 139 -20.33 1.21 0.37
CA TRP A 139 -19.27 1.42 -0.61
C TRP A 139 -19.44 0.51 -1.84
N LYS A 140 -19.27 1.04 -3.06
CA LYS A 140 -19.41 0.28 -4.32
C LYS A 140 -18.29 0.61 -5.29
#